data_AF-A0A6S7G730-F1
#
_entry.id   AF-A0A6S7G730-F1
#
_cell.length_a   1.000
_cell.length_b   1.000
_cell.length_c   1.000
_cell.angle_alpha   90.00
_cell.angle_beta   90.00
_cell.angle_gamma   90.00
#
_symmetry.space_group_name_H-M   'P 1'
#
loop_
_entity.id
_entity.type
_entity.pdbx_description
1 polymer ?
#
loop_
_entity_poly.entity_id
_entity_poly.type
_entity_poly.pdbx_seq_one_letter_code
_entity_poly.pdbx_strand_id
1 'polypeptide(L)'
;MKKLSNSDVLKNLDEKLKHLEPAEREDLRKIIGDYKHLFPDVPSRTEMIYHDVEIEDTARPIKQHPYRLNPMKQRYLQDEINYLLANDIIEPSNSNWSSS
;
A
#
# COMPACT_ATOMS: atom_id res chain seq x y z
N MET A 1 9.31 2.81 0.06
CA MET A 1 8.26 3.03 -0.96
C MET A 1 7.70 4.46 -0.80
N LYS A 2 7.18 5.12 -1.84
CA LYS A 2 6.51 6.44 -1.62
C LYS A 2 5.13 6.16 -1.02
N LYS A 3 4.95 6.49 0.26
CA LYS A 3 3.66 6.36 0.95
C LYS A 3 2.67 7.38 0.40
N LEU A 4 1.38 7.02 0.37
CA LEU A 4 0.34 7.97 0.02
C LEU A 4 0.23 9.01 1.14
N SER A 5 -0.07 10.24 0.75
CA SER A 5 -0.28 11.38 1.65
C SER A 5 -1.61 12.04 1.30
N ASN A 6 -2.63 11.21 1.11
CA ASN A 6 -3.98 11.62 0.76
C ASN A 6 -4.56 12.49 1.87
N SER A 7 -4.30 12.18 3.14
CA SER A 7 -4.73 13.01 4.27
C SER A 7 -4.18 14.44 4.19
N ASP A 8 -2.94 14.63 3.76
CA ASP A 8 -2.33 15.95 3.60
C ASP A 8 -2.90 16.71 2.40
N VAL A 9 -3.25 16.00 1.31
CA VAL A 9 -3.97 16.58 0.18
C VAL A 9 -5.37 17.02 0.59
N LEU A 10 -6.09 16.19 1.33
CA LEU A 10 -7.44 16.47 1.83
C LEU A 10 -7.48 17.64 2.82
N LYS A 11 -6.44 17.80 3.66
CA LYS A 11 -6.30 18.98 4.54
C LYS A 11 -6.11 20.28 3.77
N ASN A 12 -5.48 20.22 2.59
CA ASN A 12 -5.19 21.37 1.75
C ASN A 12 -6.03 21.38 0.47
N LEU A 13 -7.24 20.80 0.51
CA LEU A 13 -8.04 20.56 -0.68
C LEU A 13 -8.40 21.87 -1.40
N ASP A 14 -8.79 22.91 -0.67
CA ASP A 14 -9.13 24.22 -1.23
C ASP A 14 -7.94 24.85 -1.98
N GLU A 15 -6.73 24.63 -1.45
CA GLU A 15 -5.49 25.09 -2.07
C GLU A 15 -5.18 24.34 -3.38
N LYS A 16 -5.53 23.06 -3.45
CA LYS A 16 -5.37 22.23 -4.65
C LYS A 16 -6.40 22.55 -5.72
N LEU A 17 -7.59 22.99 -5.32
CA LEU A 17 -8.71 23.30 -6.21
C LEU A 17 -8.81 24.79 -6.60
N LYS A 18 -7.79 25.62 -6.29
CA LYS A 18 -7.78 27.07 -6.58
C LYS A 18 -7.97 27.45 -8.04
N HIS A 19 -7.54 26.56 -8.94
CA HIS A 19 -7.58 26.77 -10.38
C HIS A 19 -8.97 26.58 -10.98
N LEU A 20 -9.93 26.07 -10.20
CA LEU A 20 -11.31 25.83 -10.61
C LEU A 20 -12.21 27.00 -10.24
N GLU A 21 -13.29 27.15 -11.00
CA GLU A 21 -14.35 28.11 -10.70
C GLU A 21 -15.03 27.78 -9.36
N PRO A 22 -15.59 28.77 -8.65
CA PRO A 22 -16.15 28.56 -7.30
C PRO A 22 -17.22 27.47 -7.24
N ALA A 23 -18.06 27.35 -8.27
CA ALA A 23 -19.12 26.33 -8.33
C ALA A 23 -18.52 24.91 -8.48
N GLU A 24 -17.59 24.73 -9.40
CA GLU A 24 -16.92 23.44 -9.65
C GLU A 24 -16.10 22.98 -8.44
N ARG A 25 -15.45 23.93 -7.76
CA ARG A 25 -14.70 23.67 -6.52
C ARG A 25 -15.61 23.13 -5.43
N GLU A 26 -16.78 23.73 -5.25
CA GLU A 26 -17.74 23.31 -4.23
C GLU A 26 -18.31 21.92 -4.53
N ASP A 27 -18.62 21.65 -5.80
CA ASP A 27 -19.11 20.33 -6.24
C ASP A 27 -18.07 19.23 -5.94
N LEU A 28 -16.80 19.45 -6.28
CA LEU A 28 -15.73 18.49 -5.98
C LEU A 28 -15.50 18.32 -4.48
N ARG A 29 -15.51 19.43 -3.72
CA ARG A 29 -15.37 19.40 -2.27
C ARG A 29 -16.45 18.54 -1.63
N LYS A 30 -17.69 18.66 -2.09
CA LYS A 30 -18.82 17.85 -1.62
C LYS A 30 -18.62 16.37 -1.94
N ILE A 31 -18.33 16.03 -3.18
CA ILE A 31 -18.12 14.63 -3.60
C ILE A 31 -16.96 13.99 -2.84
N ILE A 32 -15.83 14.68 -2.71
CA ILE A 32 -14.66 14.18 -1.97
C ILE A 32 -14.99 14.01 -0.48
N GLY A 33 -15.80 14.92 0.09
CA GLY A 33 -16.31 14.81 1.46
C GLY A 33 -17.18 13.58 1.66
N ASP A 34 -18.16 13.37 0.77
CA ASP A 34 -19.10 12.24 0.81
C ASP A 34 -18.36 10.89 0.69
N TYR A 35 -17.31 10.83 -0.12
CA TYR A 35 -16.51 9.62 -0.35
C TYR A 35 -15.12 9.65 0.29
N LYS A 36 -14.94 10.39 1.39
CA LYS A 36 -13.63 10.56 2.05
C LYS A 36 -12.94 9.24 2.41
N HIS A 37 -13.72 8.22 2.74
CA HIS A 37 -13.24 6.88 3.08
C HIS A 37 -12.54 6.15 1.92
N LEU A 38 -12.72 6.59 0.67
CA LEU A 38 -12.03 6.05 -0.51
C LEU A 38 -10.58 6.56 -0.64
N PHE A 39 -10.17 7.55 0.15
CA PHE A 39 -8.86 8.19 0.05
C PHE A 39 -8.00 8.01 1.32
N PRO A 40 -7.82 6.79 1.85
CA PRO A 40 -6.90 6.56 2.98
C PRO A 40 -5.43 6.71 2.54
N ASP A 41 -4.54 6.96 3.50
CA ASP A 41 -3.08 6.96 3.26
C ASP A 41 -2.50 5.54 3.12
N VAL A 42 -3.25 4.56 3.61
CA VAL A 42 -2.88 3.14 3.60
C VAL A 42 -3.84 2.42 2.67
N PRO A 43 -3.36 1.60 1.72
CA PRO A 43 -4.23 0.83 0.85
C PRO A 43 -5.10 -0.15 1.66
N SER A 44 -6.34 -0.35 1.21
CA SER A 44 -7.26 -1.35 1.77
C SER A 44 -7.33 -2.61 0.90
N ARG A 45 -8.08 -3.61 1.37
CA ARG A 45 -8.34 -4.87 0.65
C ARG A 45 -9.83 -5.04 0.33
N THR A 46 -10.13 -5.89 -0.65
CA THR A 46 -11.48 -6.38 -0.93
C THR A 46 -11.63 -7.81 -0.42
N GLU A 47 -12.83 -8.15 0.05
CA GLU A 47 -13.19 -9.51 0.48
C GLU A 47 -14.01 -10.25 -0.60
N MET A 48 -14.26 -9.62 -1.74
CA MET A 48 -15.13 -10.15 -2.80
C MET A 48 -14.49 -11.28 -3.61
N ILE A 49 -13.17 -11.32 -3.70
CA ILE A 49 -12.41 -12.30 -4.49
C ILE A 49 -11.07 -12.57 -3.84
N TYR A 50 -10.65 -13.83 -3.90
CA TYR A 50 -9.32 -14.28 -3.52
C TYR A 50 -8.64 -14.83 -4.76
N HIS A 51 -7.36 -14.48 -4.93
CA HIS A 51 -6.56 -15.01 -6.02
C HIS A 51 -5.86 -16.29 -5.55
N ASP A 52 -6.17 -17.40 -6.20
CA ASP A 52 -5.41 -18.64 -6.07
C ASP A 52 -4.37 -18.71 -7.20
N VAL A 53 -3.13 -19.04 -6.86
CA VAL A 53 -2.03 -19.11 -7.81
C VAL A 53 -1.78 -20.57 -8.12
N GLU A 54 -2.22 -21.00 -9.29
CA GLU A 54 -1.98 -22.35 -9.78
C GLU A 54 -0.48 -22.55 -10.09
N ILE A 55 0.06 -23.67 -9.64
CA ILE A 55 1.46 -24.06 -9.85
C ILE A 55 1.48 -25.25 -10.82
N GLU A 56 2.46 -25.30 -11.73
CA GLU A 56 2.67 -26.47 -12.59
C GLU A 56 2.88 -27.76 -11.76
N ASP A 57 2.31 -28.88 -12.21
CA ASP A 57 2.38 -30.18 -11.50
C ASP A 57 3.81 -30.69 -11.25
N THR A 58 4.77 -30.23 -12.06
CA THR A 58 6.18 -30.63 -11.96
C THR A 58 6.99 -29.72 -11.04
N ALA A 59 6.43 -28.59 -10.61
CA ALA A 59 7.14 -27.61 -9.81
C ALA A 59 7.43 -28.14 -8.40
N ARG A 60 8.60 -27.78 -7.87
CA ARG A 60 9.03 -28.12 -6.52
C ARG A 60 9.40 -26.85 -5.76
N PRO A 61 9.17 -26.79 -4.44
CA PRO A 61 9.55 -25.64 -3.64
C PRO A 61 11.03 -25.28 -3.76
N ILE A 62 11.30 -24.00 -4.03
CA ILE A 62 12.66 -23.45 -4.07
C ILE A 62 12.88 -22.63 -2.81
N LYS A 63 13.97 -22.94 -2.09
CA LYS A 63 14.36 -22.23 -0.86
C LYS A 63 15.71 -21.55 -1.03
N GLN A 64 15.69 -20.26 -1.34
CA GLN A 64 16.89 -19.44 -1.49
C GLN A 64 17.27 -18.76 -0.16
N HIS A 65 18.58 -18.66 0.10
CA HIS A 65 19.11 -18.02 1.31
C HIS A 65 19.17 -16.50 1.15
N PRO A 66 18.63 -15.71 2.10
CA PRO A 66 18.62 -14.25 2.02
C PRO A 66 19.98 -13.66 1.70
N TYR A 67 20.02 -12.70 0.78
CA TYR A 67 21.27 -12.03 0.44
C TYR A 67 21.71 -11.06 1.54
N ARG A 68 23.02 -10.84 1.63
CA ARG A 68 23.59 -9.89 2.59
C ARG A 68 23.31 -8.45 2.16
N LEU A 69 22.76 -7.67 3.09
CA LEU A 69 22.49 -6.24 2.91
C LEU A 69 23.50 -5.38 3.68
N ASN A 70 23.85 -4.23 3.11
CA ASN A 70 24.58 -3.19 3.83
C ASN A 70 23.71 -2.70 5.01
N PRO A 71 24.28 -2.42 6.20
CA PRO A 71 23.55 -1.92 7.37
C PRO A 71 22.57 -0.79 7.11
N MET A 72 22.91 0.18 6.24
CA MET A 72 22.01 1.28 5.90
C MET A 72 20.76 0.79 5.16
N LYS A 73 20.91 -0.13 4.21
CA LYS A 73 19.77 -0.72 3.49
C LYS A 73 18.94 -1.62 4.40
N GLN A 74 19.58 -2.34 5.32
CA GLN A 74 18.91 -3.19 6.29
C GLN A 74 17.98 -2.37 7.21
N ARG A 75 18.39 -1.16 7.61
CA ARG A 75 17.51 -0.25 8.38
C ARG A 75 16.26 0.15 7.60
N TYR A 76 16.42 0.61 6.36
CA TYR A 76 15.26 0.97 5.53
C TYR A 76 14.33 -0.22 5.27
N LEU A 77 14.90 -1.41 5.05
CA LEU A 77 14.11 -2.63 4.90
C LEU A 77 13.29 -2.92 6.16
N GLN A 78 13.90 -2.80 7.34
CA GLN A 78 13.20 -3.04 8.61
C GLN A 78 12.05 -2.05 8.83
N ASP A 79 12.26 -0.78 8.52
CA ASP A 79 11.22 0.25 8.64
C ASP A 79 10.03 -0.03 7.70
N GLU A 80 10.31 -0.53 6.49
CA GLU A 80 9.27 -0.93 5.53
C GLU A 80 8.54 -2.20 5.99
N ILE A 81 9.26 -3.22 6.48
CA ILE A 81 8.65 -4.44 7.04
C ILE A 81 7.71 -4.08 8.21
N ASN A 82 8.16 -3.22 9.13
CA ASN A 82 7.35 -2.78 10.25
C ASN A 82 6.09 -2.04 9.79
N TYR A 83 6.20 -1.19 8.76
CA TYR A 83 5.05 -0.52 8.17
C TYR A 83 4.06 -1.52 7.56
N LEU A 84 4.54 -2.49 6.78
CA LEU A 84 3.66 -3.47 6.13
C LEU A 84 2.96 -4.38 7.14
N LEU A 85 3.66 -4.82 8.19
CA LEU A 85 3.09 -5.59 9.30
C LEU A 85 2.03 -4.80 10.07
N ALA A 86 2.33 -3.54 10.41
CA ALA A 86 1.40 -2.69 11.17
C ALA A 86 0.10 -2.39 10.41
N ASN A 87 0.11 -2.54 9.09
CA ASN A 87 -1.04 -2.29 8.21
C ASN A 87 -1.66 -3.58 7.64
N ASP A 88 -1.31 -4.75 8.18
CA ASP A 88 -1.87 -6.05 7.78
C ASP A 88 -1.70 -6.38 6.28
N ILE A 89 -0.59 -5.90 5.68
CA ILE A 89 -0.26 -6.13 4.26
C ILE A 89 0.58 -7.41 4.09
N ILE A 90 1.41 -7.73 5.08
CA ILE A 90 2.22 -8.95 5.13
C ILE A 90 2.06 -9.61 6.50
N GLU A 91 2.36 -10.90 6.57
CA GLU A 91 2.36 -11.68 7.80
C GLU A 91 3.56 -12.64 7.85
N PRO A 92 4.01 -13.05 9.05
CA PRO A 92 4.97 -14.14 9.18
C PRO A 92 4.39 -15.45 8.62
N SER A 93 5.18 -16.18 7.85
CA SER A 93 4.79 -17.49 7.33
C SER A 93 5.90 -18.52 7.52
N ASN A 94 5.52 -19.80 7.53
CA ASN A 94 6.44 -20.93 7.56
C ASN A 94 6.33 -21.73 6.25
N SER A 95 6.87 -21.17 5.16
CA SER A 95 6.79 -21.73 3.82
C SER A 95 8.03 -22.53 3.43
N ASN A 96 7.83 -23.56 2.61
CA ASN A 96 8.92 -24.27 1.92
C ASN A 96 9.50 -23.47 0.75
N TRP A 97 8.83 -22.39 0.35
CA TRP A 97 9.26 -21.46 -0.69
C TRP A 97 9.93 -20.23 -0.06
N SER A 98 11.10 -19.85 -0.55
CA SER A 98 11.72 -18.56 -0.22
C SER A 98 12.52 -18.01 -1.40
N SER A 99 12.31 -16.72 -1.69
CA SER A 99 13.15 -15.96 -2.62
C SER A 99 14.01 -14.98 -1.86
N SER A 100 15.19 -14.70 -2.39
CA SER A 100 16.09 -13.67 -1.87
C SER A 100 15.93 -12.36 -2.63
#